data_AF-A0A9W9K3I0-F1
#
_entry.id   AF-A0A9W9K3I0-F1
#
_cell.length_a   1.000
_cell.length_b   1.000
_cell.length_c   1.000
_cell.angle_alpha   90.00
_cell.angle_beta   90.00
_cell.angle_gamma   90.00
#
_symmetry.space_group_name_H-M   'P 1'
#
loop_
_entity.id
_entity.type
_entity.pdbx_description
1 polymer ?
#
loop_
_entity_poly.entity_id
_entity_poly.type
_entity_poly.pdbx_seq_one_letter_code
_entity_poly.pdbx_strand_id
1 'polypeptide(L)'
;MSIADAVKRPINHANFAELHALTELHTVVEYLIKPPEDCLAQGADPEGFTNAKIPLYRRLPQSLEMLHVMRPGNQDRFRLLMVAIRQIIQHNSAYFPRLREICLEVPFEGDGTAFDMPSLQQGVEREGVRLRKLDNTG
;
A
#
# COMPACT_ATOMS: atom_id res chain seq x y z
N MET A 1 17.02 34.99 -6.27
CA MET A 1 16.00 33.94 -6.27
C MET A 1 15.83 33.43 -7.69
N SER A 2 16.08 32.16 -7.94
CA SER A 2 15.45 31.45 -9.06
C SER A 2 15.34 29.98 -8.70
N ILE A 3 14.12 29.57 -8.33
CA ILE A 3 13.74 28.22 -7.90
C ILE A 3 13.29 27.48 -9.18
N ALA A 4 14.17 27.39 -10.18
CA ALA A 4 13.81 26.92 -11.52
C ALA A 4 14.61 25.69 -11.99
N ASP A 5 15.39 25.07 -11.10
CA ASP A 5 15.96 23.73 -11.31
C ASP A 5 15.21 22.70 -10.45
N ALA A 6 13.88 22.77 -10.49
CA ALA A 6 13.05 21.66 -10.03
C ALA A 6 13.24 20.52 -11.04
N VAL A 7 14.25 19.69 -10.76
CA VAL A 7 14.53 18.45 -11.48
C VAL A 7 13.21 17.69 -11.61
N LYS A 8 12.63 17.68 -12.82
CA LYS A 8 11.48 16.83 -13.16
C LYS A 8 11.97 15.39 -13.20
N ARG A 9 12.32 14.83 -12.04
CA ARG A 9 12.54 13.39 -11.93
C ARG A 9 11.17 12.74 -12.11
N PRO A 10 11.02 11.73 -13.00
CA PRO A 10 9.81 10.94 -13.02
C PRO A 10 9.64 10.35 -11.63
N ILE A 11 8.53 10.68 -10.95
CA ILE A 11 8.18 10.04 -9.70
C ILE A 11 7.98 8.58 -10.03
N ASN A 12 8.88 7.73 -9.53
CA ASN A 12 8.74 6.30 -9.71
C ASN A 12 7.49 5.86 -8.93
N HIS A 13 6.42 5.55 -9.65
CA HIS A 13 5.13 5.16 -9.07
C HIS A 13 5.19 3.90 -8.19
N ALA A 14 6.33 3.20 -8.16
CA ALA A 14 6.57 2.03 -7.32
C ALA A 14 7.42 2.29 -6.08
N ASN A 15 8.04 3.48 -5.90
CA ASN A 15 8.84 3.83 -4.71
C ASN A 15 8.57 5.25 -4.22
N PHE A 16 7.81 5.36 -3.13
CA PHE A 16 7.46 6.60 -2.46
C PHE A 16 8.40 6.95 -1.29
N ALA A 17 9.44 6.15 -1.02
CA ALA A 17 10.32 6.36 0.13
C ALA A 17 11.06 7.71 0.10
N GLU A 18 11.30 8.25 -1.11
CA GLU A 18 11.94 9.56 -1.32
C GLU A 18 11.01 10.74 -1.03
N LEU A 19 9.70 10.50 -0.88
CA LEU A 19 8.71 11.53 -0.59
C LEU A 19 8.61 11.77 0.92
N HIS A 20 9.68 12.30 1.51
CA HIS A 20 9.81 12.50 2.97
C HIS A 20 8.79 13.45 3.61
N ALA A 21 8.07 14.23 2.79
CA ALA A 21 6.99 15.12 3.25
C ALA A 21 5.59 14.52 3.06
N LEU A 22 5.48 13.33 2.45
CA LEU A 22 4.18 12.72 2.17
C LEU A 22 3.61 12.12 3.46
N THR A 23 2.49 12.68 3.92
CA THR A 23 1.76 12.23 5.12
C THR A 23 0.55 11.39 4.78
N GLU A 24 -0.03 11.55 3.59
CA GLU A 24 -1.23 10.82 3.15
C GLU A 24 -0.99 10.23 1.77
N LEU A 25 -1.20 8.93 1.61
CA LEU A 25 -1.10 8.25 0.33
C LEU A 25 -2.44 7.63 -0.05
N HIS A 26 -3.02 8.12 -1.14
CA HIS A 26 -4.20 7.53 -1.78
C HIS A 26 -3.75 6.77 -3.02
N THR A 27 -4.01 5.47 -3.05
CA THR A 27 -3.54 4.61 -4.13
C THR A 27 -4.54 3.50 -4.44
N VAL A 28 -4.47 2.97 -5.65
CA VAL A 28 -5.13 1.70 -5.98
C VAL A 28 -4.22 0.52 -5.62
N VAL A 29 -4.81 -0.67 -5.47
CA VAL A 29 -4.12 -1.87 -5.01
C VAL A 29 -2.90 -2.22 -5.88
N GLU A 30 -2.98 -1.98 -7.19
CA GLU A 30 -1.98 -2.37 -8.20
C GLU A 30 -0.62 -1.70 -8.00
N TYR A 31 -0.57 -0.53 -7.36
CA TYR A 31 0.69 0.14 -7.05
C TYR A 31 1.34 -0.41 -5.77
N LEU A 32 0.57 -1.11 -4.93
CA LEU A 32 1.04 -1.71 -3.69
C LEU A 32 1.46 -3.17 -3.88
N ILE A 33 0.67 -3.95 -4.61
CA ILE A 33 0.94 -5.37 -4.88
C ILE A 33 1.61 -5.52 -6.24
N LYS A 34 2.75 -6.23 -6.28
CA LYS A 34 3.26 -6.73 -7.56
C LYS A 34 2.21 -7.71 -8.11
N PRO A 35 1.91 -7.73 -9.42
CA PRO A 35 1.19 -8.87 -9.97
C PRO A 35 1.97 -10.16 -9.66
N PRO A 36 1.31 -11.29 -9.41
CA PRO A 36 1.99 -12.57 -9.22
C PRO A 36 2.97 -12.81 -10.38
N GLU A 37 4.12 -13.41 -10.08
CA GLU A 37 5.25 -13.52 -11.00
C GLU A 37 4.90 -14.27 -12.31
N ASP A 38 3.82 -15.06 -12.28
CA ASP A 38 3.24 -15.72 -13.45
C ASP A 38 2.67 -14.75 -14.53
N CYS A 39 2.43 -13.48 -14.20
CA CYS A 39 2.05 -12.46 -15.18
C CYS A 39 3.25 -11.82 -15.90
N LEU A 40 4.48 -12.06 -15.42
CA LEU A 40 5.71 -11.47 -16.00
C LEU A 40 6.40 -12.40 -17.01
N ALA A 41 5.83 -13.58 -17.27
CA ALA A 41 6.26 -14.48 -18.33
C ALA A 41 5.78 -14.00 -19.71
N GLN A 42 6.13 -12.77 -20.10
CA GLN A 42 6.25 -12.30 -21.48
C GLN A 42 6.70 -10.83 -21.52
N GLY A 43 8.01 -10.62 -21.35
CA GLY A 43 8.77 -9.68 -22.18
C GLY A 43 8.29 -8.23 -22.29
N ALA A 44 8.09 -7.53 -21.17
CA ALA A 44 8.12 -6.07 -21.15
C ALA A 44 8.37 -5.55 -19.73
N ASP A 45 9.62 -5.20 -19.42
CA ASP A 45 9.88 -4.16 -18.40
C ASP A 45 10.60 -3.00 -19.10
N PRO A 46 9.86 -2.12 -19.81
CA PRO A 46 10.42 -0.87 -20.24
C PRO A 46 10.32 0.07 -19.03
N GLU A 47 11.38 0.09 -18.24
CA GLU A 47 11.74 1.23 -17.37
C GLU A 47 10.94 1.47 -16.07
N GLY A 48 10.06 0.58 -15.59
CA GLY A 48 9.12 0.93 -14.50
C GLY A 48 9.04 0.00 -13.28
N PHE A 49 9.20 -1.31 -13.44
CA PHE A 49 8.78 -2.28 -12.42
C PHE A 49 9.93 -3.03 -11.71
N THR A 50 11.17 -2.61 -11.93
CA THR A 50 12.37 -3.18 -11.29
C THR A 50 12.38 -3.11 -9.76
N ASN A 51 11.54 -2.26 -9.15
CA ASN A 51 11.42 -2.12 -7.69
C ASN A 51 10.51 -3.15 -7.01
N ALA A 52 9.91 -4.07 -7.75
CA ALA A 52 9.07 -5.11 -7.15
C ALA A 52 9.86 -6.12 -6.28
N LYS A 53 11.20 -6.07 -6.30
CA LYS A 53 12.07 -6.78 -5.35
C LYS A 53 12.17 -6.09 -3.99
N ILE A 54 11.83 -4.80 -3.90
CA ILE A 54 11.87 -4.04 -2.66
C ILE A 54 10.53 -4.27 -1.91
N PRO A 55 10.57 -4.77 -0.67
CA PRO A 55 9.35 -4.98 0.12
C PRO A 55 8.54 -3.69 0.26
N LEU A 56 7.20 -3.80 0.29
CA LEU A 56 6.31 -2.63 0.37
C LEU A 56 6.66 -1.71 1.54
N TYR A 57 7.01 -2.28 2.70
CA TYR A 57 7.36 -1.50 3.89
C TYR A 57 8.60 -0.60 3.70
N ARG A 58 9.43 -0.84 2.67
CA ARG A 58 10.57 0.01 2.29
C ARG A 58 10.28 0.96 1.14
N ARG A 59 9.15 0.78 0.45
CA ARG A 59 8.72 1.61 -0.69
C ARG A 59 7.82 2.75 -0.27
N LEU A 60 7.37 2.78 0.98
CA LEU A 60 6.53 3.84 1.54
C LEU A 60 7.37 4.76 2.43
N PRO A 61 7.03 6.06 2.50
CA PRO A 61 7.81 7.01 3.29
C PRO A 61 7.53 6.86 4.78
N GLN A 62 8.54 7.10 5.62
CA GLN A 62 8.40 7.06 7.08
C GLN A 62 7.52 8.18 7.65
N SER A 63 7.31 9.25 6.87
CA SER A 63 6.43 10.36 7.20
C SER A 63 4.94 10.01 7.07
N LEU A 64 4.62 8.85 6.49
CA LEU A 64 3.24 8.46 6.21
C LEU A 64 2.43 8.32 7.50
N GLU A 65 1.33 9.06 7.57
CA GLU A 65 0.35 9.03 8.65
C GLU A 65 -0.92 8.28 8.26
N MET A 66 -1.29 8.32 6.97
CA MET A 66 -2.47 7.66 6.43
C MET A 66 -2.17 6.93 5.12
N LEU A 67 -2.58 5.67 5.04
CA LEU A 67 -2.60 4.89 3.80
C LEU A 67 -4.05 4.58 3.41
N HIS A 68 -4.49 5.10 2.26
CA HIS A 68 -5.80 4.81 1.71
C HIS A 68 -5.66 3.98 0.44
N VAL A 69 -6.16 2.74 0.48
CA VAL A 69 -6.15 1.80 -0.63
C VAL A 69 -7.56 1.67 -1.21
N MET A 70 -7.69 2.05 -2.47
CA MET A 70 -8.94 2.04 -3.23
C MET A 70 -9.01 0.83 -4.16
N ARG A 71 -10.24 0.35 -4.42
CA ARG A 71 -10.59 -0.58 -5.51
C ARG A 71 -9.65 -1.79 -5.64
N PRO A 72 -9.73 -2.79 -4.73
CA PRO A 72 -8.96 -4.02 -4.89
C PRO A 72 -9.37 -4.79 -6.15
N GLY A 73 -10.53 -4.48 -6.75
CA GLY A 73 -11.00 -5.04 -8.01
C GLY A 73 -11.57 -6.45 -7.87
N ASN A 74 -10.79 -7.42 -7.36
CA ASN A 74 -11.22 -8.80 -7.17
C ASN A 74 -10.69 -9.43 -5.86
N GLN A 75 -11.21 -10.61 -5.50
CA GLN A 75 -10.86 -11.29 -4.25
C GLN A 75 -9.38 -11.68 -4.16
N ASP A 76 -8.75 -12.09 -5.25
CA ASP A 76 -7.32 -12.48 -5.22
C ASP A 76 -6.40 -11.28 -4.96
N ARG A 77 -6.70 -10.14 -5.59
CA ARG A 77 -6.02 -8.87 -5.29
C ARG A 77 -6.25 -8.42 -3.85
N PHE A 78 -7.45 -8.65 -3.31
CA PHE A 78 -7.72 -8.38 -1.91
C PHE A 78 -6.89 -9.27 -0.98
N ARG A 79 -6.71 -10.57 -1.28
CA ARG A 79 -5.80 -11.45 -0.53
C ARG A 79 -4.36 -10.93 -0.53
N LEU A 80 -3.87 -10.52 -1.70
CA LEU A 80 -2.52 -9.95 -1.83
C LEU A 80 -2.40 -8.63 -1.06
N LEU A 81 -3.43 -7.80 -1.07
CA LEU A 81 -3.48 -6.58 -0.25
C LEU A 81 -3.41 -6.92 1.24
N MET A 82 -4.14 -7.93 1.71
CA MET A 82 -4.09 -8.33 3.13
C MET A 82 -2.69 -8.76 3.54
N VAL A 83 -1.98 -9.51 2.70
CA VAL A 83 -0.57 -9.86 2.93
C VAL A 83 0.31 -8.60 3.02
N ALA A 84 0.11 -7.65 2.11
CA ALA A 84 0.87 -6.40 2.08
C ALA A 84 0.62 -5.53 3.33
N ILE A 85 -0.64 -5.41 3.78
CA ILE A 85 -0.98 -4.67 5.00
C ILE A 85 -0.40 -5.38 6.24
N ARG A 86 -0.43 -6.72 6.31
CA ARG A 86 0.21 -7.47 7.40
C ARG A 86 1.71 -7.18 7.49
N GLN A 87 2.40 -7.06 6.36
CA GLN A 87 3.82 -6.66 6.35
C GLN A 87 4.04 -5.24 6.88
N ILE A 88 3.18 -4.29 6.53
CA ILE A 88 3.25 -2.92 7.06
C ILE A 88 3.10 -2.94 8.58
N ILE A 89 2.11 -3.66 9.10
CA ILE A 89 1.86 -3.79 10.55
C ILE A 89 3.06 -4.42 11.25
N GLN A 90 3.58 -5.54 10.74
CA GLN A 90 4.74 -6.24 11.33
C GLN A 90 6.00 -5.37 11.41
N HIS A 91 6.12 -4.38 10.53
CA HIS A 91 7.28 -3.49 10.44
C HIS A 91 6.97 -2.05 10.88
N ASN A 92 5.79 -1.80 11.46
CA ASN A 92 5.28 -0.46 11.74
C ASN A 92 6.22 0.35 12.63
N SER A 93 6.60 -0.20 13.78
CA SER A 93 7.50 0.44 14.74
C SER A 93 8.86 0.87 14.15
N ALA A 94 9.35 0.17 13.14
CA ALA A 94 10.65 0.44 12.52
C ALA A 94 10.58 1.34 11.28
N TYR A 95 9.50 1.28 10.50
CA TYR A 95 9.41 1.94 9.19
C TYR A 95 8.29 2.98 9.09
N PHE A 96 7.29 2.93 9.97
CA PHE A 96 6.10 3.75 9.91
C PHE A 96 5.76 4.37 11.28
N PRO A 97 6.71 5.09 11.91
CA PRO A 97 6.53 5.60 13.27
C PRO A 97 5.39 6.61 13.42
N ARG A 98 4.87 7.14 12.30
CA ARG A 98 3.79 8.12 12.26
C ARG A 98 2.47 7.58 11.73
N LEU A 99 2.44 6.33 11.27
CA LEU A 99 1.24 5.76 10.69
C LEU A 99 0.17 5.64 11.78
N ARG A 100 -1.02 6.16 11.48
CA ARG A 100 -2.15 6.24 12.40
C ARG A 100 -3.40 5.60 11.83
N GLU A 101 -3.52 5.57 10.50
CA GLU A 101 -4.73 5.07 9.86
C GLU A 101 -4.42 4.33 8.55
N ILE A 102 -5.07 3.18 8.38
CA ILE A 102 -5.15 2.45 7.12
C ILE A 102 -6.62 2.39 6.71
N CYS A 103 -6.94 2.99 5.59
CA CYS A 103 -8.27 2.98 4.98
C CYS A 103 -8.30 1.98 3.83
N LEU A 104 -9.21 1.01 3.90
CA LEU A 104 -9.43 0.03 2.85
C LEU A 104 -10.82 0.22 2.26
N GLU A 105 -10.88 0.67 1.02
CA GLU A 105 -12.11 0.82 0.25
C GLU A 105 -12.31 -0.40 -0.64
N VAL A 106 -13.11 -1.36 -0.15
CA VAL A 106 -13.24 -2.68 -0.76
C VAL A 106 -14.71 -3.12 -0.77
N PRO A 107 -15.16 -3.85 -1.80
CA PRO A 107 -16.47 -4.46 -1.79
C PRO A 107 -16.44 -5.61 -0.76
N PHE A 108 -17.06 -5.40 0.39
CA PHE A 108 -17.21 -6.44 1.41
C PHE A 108 -18.36 -7.41 1.09
N GLU A 109 -18.87 -7.41 -0.14
CA GLU A 109 -19.81 -8.41 -0.64
C GLU A 109 -19.11 -9.78 -0.75
N GLY A 110 -19.17 -10.50 0.35
CA GLY A 110 -18.50 -11.77 0.57
C GLY A 110 -18.17 -11.90 2.05
N ASP A 111 -18.38 -13.10 2.60
CA ASP A 111 -18.21 -13.41 4.01
C ASP A 111 -16.95 -12.72 4.59
N GLY A 112 -17.14 -11.71 5.45
CA GLY A 112 -16.03 -10.91 6.02
C GLY A 112 -15.04 -11.73 6.84
N THR A 113 -15.38 -12.99 7.10
CA THR A 113 -14.52 -14.03 7.67
C THR A 113 -13.50 -14.61 6.67
N ALA A 114 -13.77 -14.55 5.36
CA ALA A 114 -12.94 -15.14 4.31
C ALA A 114 -11.53 -14.54 4.23
N PHE A 115 -11.33 -13.35 4.82
CA PHE A 115 -10.06 -12.62 4.78
C PHE A 115 -9.49 -12.33 6.17
N ASP A 116 -10.07 -12.92 7.22
CA ASP A 116 -9.55 -12.82 8.59
C ASP A 116 -9.32 -11.36 9.03
N MET A 117 -10.30 -10.50 8.70
CA MET A 117 -10.34 -9.10 9.09
C MET A 117 -10.23 -8.89 10.61
N PRO A 118 -10.76 -9.77 11.49
CA PRO A 118 -10.56 -9.64 12.94
C PRO A 118 -9.08 -9.68 13.35
N SER A 119 -8.29 -10.59 12.78
CA SER A 119 -6.85 -10.65 13.09
C SER A 119 -6.09 -9.45 12.57
N LEU A 120 -6.51 -8.90 11.41
CA LEU A 120 -5.92 -7.67 10.88
C LEU A 120 -6.21 -6.45 11.78
N GLN A 121 -7.46 -6.33 12.22
CA GLN A 121 -7.90 -5.30 13.17
C GLN A 121 -7.07 -5.36 14.46
N GLN A 122 -6.93 -6.56 15.03
CA GLN A 122 -6.12 -6.75 16.23
C GLN A 122 -4.65 -6.38 15.99
N GLY A 123 -4.11 -6.70 14.81
CA GLY A 123 -2.74 -6.35 14.42
C GLY A 123 -2.50 -4.85 14.37
N VAL A 124 -3.38 -4.08 13.71
CA VAL A 124 -3.23 -2.62 13.64
C VAL A 124 -3.38 -1.97 15.02
N GLU A 125 -4.32 -2.45 15.85
CA GLU A 125 -4.61 -1.86 17.17
C GLU A 125 -3.44 -2.00 18.13
N ARG A 126 -2.75 -3.15 18.10
CA ARG A 126 -1.52 -3.38 18.88
C ARG A 126 -0.43 -2.38 18.54
N GLU A 127 -0.38 -1.95 17.28
CA GLU A 127 0.58 -0.97 16.77
C GLU A 127 0.08 0.48 16.89
N GLY A 128 -1.08 0.72 17.52
CA GLY A 128 -1.68 2.04 17.65
C GLY A 128 -2.26 2.62 16.34
N VAL A 129 -2.44 1.77 15.32
CA VAL A 129 -2.97 2.12 14.01
C VAL A 129 -4.46 1.77 13.94
N ARG A 130 -5.27 2.64 13.35
CA ARG A 130 -6.68 2.39 13.10
C ARG A 130 -6.86 1.76 11.73
N LEU A 131 -7.69 0.73 11.64
CA LEU A 131 -8.14 0.18 10.35
C LEU A 131 -9.57 0.65 10.09
N ARG A 132 -9.74 1.42 9.02
CA ARG A 132 -11.04 1.90 8.57
C ARG A 132 -11.46 1.14 7.32
N LYS A 133 -12.67 0.61 7.36
CA LYS A 133 -13.31 -0.10 6.25
C LYS A 133 -14.28 0.87 5.59
N LEU A 134 -14.10 1.09 4.29
CA LEU A 134 -15.03 1.86 3.48
C LEU A 134 -15.72 0.88 2.53
N ASP A 135 -17.01 0.69 2.71
CA ASP A 135 -17.81 -0.13 1.81
C ASP A 135 -18.09 0.68 0.55
N ASN A 136 -17.74 0.13 -0.61
CA ASN A 136 -17.99 0.74 -1.92
C ASN A 136 -18.90 -0.16 -2.77
N THR A 137 -19.91 -0.75 -2.11
CA THR A 137 -21.06 -1.37 -2.77
C THR A 137 -21.96 -0.28 -3.36
N GLY A 138 -21.57 0.19 -4.55
CA GLY A 138 -22.39 1.00 -5.44
C GLY A 138 -22.95 0.16 -6.59
#